data_AF-A0AAX1ZIF3-F1
#
_entry.id   AF-A0AAX1ZIF3-F1
#
_cell.length_a   1.000
_cell.length_b   1.000
_cell.length_c   1.000
_cell.angle_alpha   90.00
_cell.angle_beta   90.00
_cell.angle_gamma   90.00
#
_symmetry.space_group_name_H-M   'P 1'
#
loop_
_entity.id
_entity.type
_entity.pdbx_description
1 polymer ?
#
loop_
_entity_poly.entity_id
_entity_poly.type
_entity_poly.pdbx_seq_one_letter_code
_entity_poly.pdbx_strand_id
1 'polypeptide(L)'
;ENKNRLNLIHIFLNTEFKNSFIDENFSENILAALIYVFDKADKDISTVPPNGWSFEDLCNYLNNITPNLRRWTWELKPRTQGAEIVRWQINNEYHVQNLLYTLLAPIFPDIKDEENLPSIGQKKPRIDLYIPSLHTLIEVKYRKNTSKSFSELIGEIGEDASLYLSSESYSDAKVIVFLWDQTRSTQEHATFKMGIKSISGINECIVANSPSFIN
;
A
#
# COMPACT_ATOMS: atom_id res chain seq x y z
N GLU A 1 38.29 -6.23 -0.88
CA GLU A 1 37.57 -5.11 -1.53
C GLU A 1 36.58 -4.38 -0.62
N ASN A 2 35.65 -5.05 0.07
CA ASN A 2 34.62 -4.37 0.89
C ASN A 2 35.16 -3.48 2.04
N LYS A 3 36.24 -3.88 2.72
CA LYS A 3 36.89 -3.07 3.78
C LYS A 3 37.51 -1.77 3.25
N ASN A 4 38.14 -1.83 2.07
CA ASN A 4 38.71 -0.62 1.45
C ASN A 4 37.61 0.33 1.00
N ARG A 5 36.51 -0.19 0.47
CA ARG A 5 35.35 0.62 0.07
C ARG A 5 34.73 1.36 1.25
N LEU A 6 34.51 0.69 2.38
CA LEU A 6 33.97 1.30 3.60
C LEU A 6 34.92 2.35 4.18
N ASN A 7 36.23 2.11 4.13
CA ASN A 7 37.22 3.07 4.60
C ASN A 7 37.24 4.33 3.72
N LEU A 8 37.17 4.17 2.39
CA LEU A 8 37.09 5.30 1.45
C LEU A 8 35.81 6.11 1.64
N ILE A 9 34.67 5.45 1.84
CA ILE A 9 33.39 6.12 2.16
C ILE A 9 33.50 6.90 3.46
N HIS A 10 34.12 6.31 4.49
CA HIS A 10 34.30 6.97 5.78
C HIS A 10 35.19 8.21 5.67
N ILE A 11 36.32 8.12 4.97
CA ILE A 11 37.23 9.25 4.75
C ILE A 11 36.53 10.37 3.96
N PHE A 12 35.82 10.01 2.89
CA PHE A 12 35.07 10.98 2.11
C PHE A 12 33.99 11.68 2.94
N LEU A 13 33.11 10.92 3.62
CA LEU A 13 31.99 11.50 4.37
C LEU A 13 32.44 12.29 5.60
N ASN A 14 33.40 11.77 6.36
CA ASN A 14 33.74 12.35 7.66
C ASN A 14 34.89 13.35 7.62
N THR A 15 35.67 13.37 6.55
CA THR A 15 36.86 14.23 6.46
C THR A 15 36.72 15.21 5.31
N GLU A 16 36.57 14.72 4.09
CA GLU A 16 36.58 15.62 2.92
C GLU A 16 35.27 16.39 2.79
N PHE A 17 34.13 15.71 2.88
CA PHE A 17 32.81 16.29 2.70
C PHE A 17 32.42 17.22 3.86
N LYS A 18 32.53 16.74 5.11
CA LYS A 18 32.20 17.55 6.30
C LYS A 18 33.06 18.81 6.42
N ASN A 19 34.36 18.72 6.16
CA ASN A 19 35.23 19.89 6.26
C ASN A 19 34.96 20.88 5.12
N SER A 20 34.78 20.41 3.88
CA SER A 20 34.42 21.28 2.76
C SER A 20 33.05 21.96 2.95
N PHE A 21 32.12 21.31 3.65
CA PHE A 21 30.82 21.89 3.99
C PHE A 21 30.92 22.98 5.06
N ILE A 22 31.85 22.85 6.02
CA ILE A 22 32.09 23.86 7.06
C ILE A 22 32.78 25.09 6.47
N ASP A 23 33.71 24.89 5.53
CA ASP A 23 34.54 25.96 4.96
C ASP A 23 33.93 26.60 3.69
N GLU A 24 32.73 26.17 3.26
CA GLU A 24 32.03 26.56 2.02
C GLU A 24 32.88 26.47 0.73
N ASN A 25 33.99 25.75 0.76
CA ASN A 25 34.99 25.74 -0.30
C ASN A 25 35.01 24.37 -1.01
N PHE A 26 34.04 24.17 -1.91
CA PHE A 26 33.91 22.91 -2.66
C PHE A 26 34.79 22.93 -3.91
N SER A 27 35.64 21.91 -4.07
CA SER A 27 36.32 21.68 -5.35
C SER A 27 35.30 21.30 -6.44
N GLU A 28 35.64 21.57 -7.72
CA GLU A 28 34.77 21.24 -8.87
C GLU A 28 34.38 19.76 -8.91
N ASN A 29 35.29 18.86 -8.50
CA ASN A 29 35.03 17.41 -8.43
C ASN A 29 34.03 17.05 -7.33
N ILE A 30 34.07 17.72 -6.17
CA ILE A 30 33.10 17.51 -5.09
C ILE A 30 31.73 18.05 -5.52
N LEU A 31 31.70 19.20 -6.19
CA LEU A 31 30.45 19.76 -6.71
C LEU A 31 29.82 18.83 -7.77
N ALA A 32 30.63 18.28 -8.69
CA ALA A 32 30.17 17.32 -9.69
C ALA A 32 29.67 16.00 -9.05
N ALA A 33 30.35 15.52 -8.00
CA ALA A 33 29.91 14.34 -7.25
C ALA A 33 28.59 14.61 -6.50
N LEU A 34 28.43 15.81 -5.91
CA LEU A 34 27.19 16.22 -5.26
C LEU A 34 26.04 16.31 -6.26
N ILE A 35 26.25 16.99 -7.39
CA ILE A 35 25.26 17.08 -8.47
C ILE A 35 24.91 15.68 -8.94
N TYR A 36 25.88 14.78 -9.17
CA TYR A 36 25.60 13.41 -9.57
C TYR A 36 24.79 12.63 -8.52
N VAL A 37 25.11 12.77 -7.23
CA VAL A 37 24.37 12.12 -6.13
C VAL A 37 22.96 12.69 -6.04
N PHE A 38 22.79 14.01 -6.13
CA PHE A 38 21.48 14.64 -6.15
C PHE A 38 20.68 14.26 -7.39
N ASP A 39 21.30 14.22 -8.57
CA ASP A 39 20.65 13.87 -9.83
C ASP A 39 20.27 12.37 -9.86
N LYS A 40 21.06 11.52 -9.20
CA LYS A 40 20.74 10.10 -9.00
C LYS A 40 19.63 9.92 -7.95
N ALA A 41 19.69 10.67 -6.84
CA ALA A 41 18.64 10.70 -5.84
C ALA A 41 17.34 11.25 -6.44
N ASP A 42 17.39 12.30 -7.26
CA ASP A 42 16.26 12.94 -7.94
C ASP A 42 15.62 12.02 -8.96
N LYS A 43 16.43 11.26 -9.72
CA LYS A 43 15.94 10.17 -10.57
C LYS A 43 15.24 9.07 -9.78
N ASP A 44 15.62 8.85 -8.52
CA ASP A 44 14.99 7.90 -7.60
C ASP A 44 13.79 8.53 -6.85
N ILE A 45 13.68 9.87 -6.77
CA ILE A 45 12.69 10.67 -6.01
C ILE A 45 11.35 10.86 -6.74
N SER A 46 11.23 10.50 -8.02
CA SER A 46 10.00 10.80 -8.76
C SER A 46 8.74 10.03 -8.32
N THR A 47 8.84 9.07 -7.37
CA THR A 47 7.68 8.33 -6.85
C THR A 47 7.74 7.92 -5.36
N VAL A 48 8.88 7.99 -4.67
CA VAL A 48 9.05 7.40 -3.32
C VAL A 48 9.93 8.30 -2.41
N PRO A 49 9.60 8.48 -1.12
CA PRO A 49 10.48 9.14 -0.16
C PRO A 49 11.86 8.46 -0.06
N PRO A 50 12.93 9.21 0.27
CA PRO A 50 14.33 8.78 0.16
C PRO A 50 14.72 7.55 1.00
N ASN A 51 13.88 7.10 1.93
CA ASN A 51 14.09 5.91 2.77
C ASN A 51 13.18 4.71 2.41
N GLY A 52 12.45 4.77 1.29
CA GLY A 52 11.32 3.88 1.04
C GLY A 52 10.10 4.24 1.90
N TRP A 53 8.98 3.56 1.70
CA TRP A 53 7.79 3.75 2.53
C TRP A 53 7.94 3.00 3.85
N SER A 54 7.45 3.58 4.93
CA SER A 54 7.15 2.85 6.15
C SER A 54 5.76 2.23 6.10
N PHE A 55 5.44 1.36 7.06
CA PHE A 55 4.07 0.87 7.25
C PHE A 55 3.06 2.01 7.44
N GLU A 56 3.46 3.06 8.16
CA GLU A 56 2.61 4.22 8.40
C GLU A 56 2.35 5.02 7.11
N ASP A 57 3.34 5.14 6.23
CA ASP A 57 3.17 5.78 4.91
C ASP A 57 2.18 4.99 4.04
N LEU A 58 2.25 3.65 4.05
CA LEU A 58 1.28 2.78 3.38
C LEU A 58 -0.13 2.98 3.93
N CYS A 59 -0.30 2.96 5.25
CA CYS A 59 -1.59 3.19 5.90
C CYS A 59 -2.17 4.57 5.54
N ASN A 60 -1.34 5.61 5.55
CA ASN A 60 -1.74 6.97 5.19
C ASN A 60 -2.14 7.07 3.71
N TYR A 61 -1.40 6.46 2.81
CA TYR A 61 -1.75 6.43 1.39
C TYR A 61 -3.09 5.73 1.13
N LEU A 62 -3.25 4.52 1.69
CA LEU A 62 -4.46 3.72 1.51
C LEU A 62 -5.70 4.44 2.09
N ASN A 63 -5.58 5.10 3.24
CA ASN A 63 -6.67 5.93 3.80
C ASN A 63 -7.04 7.10 2.88
N ASN A 64 -6.08 7.61 2.09
CA ASN A 64 -6.29 8.71 1.15
C ASN A 64 -6.75 8.28 -0.24
N ILE A 65 -6.96 6.98 -0.50
CA ILE A 65 -7.51 6.52 -1.78
C ILE A 65 -8.90 7.12 -2.03
N THR A 66 -9.80 7.10 -1.03
CA THR A 66 -11.20 7.54 -1.23
C THR A 66 -11.30 9.00 -1.72
N PRO A 67 -10.62 9.99 -1.12
CA PRO A 67 -10.55 11.35 -1.67
C PRO A 67 -10.01 11.44 -3.11
N ASN A 68 -9.12 10.53 -3.51
CA ASN A 68 -8.50 10.52 -4.84
C ASN A 68 -9.42 9.92 -5.93
N LEU A 69 -10.46 9.19 -5.54
CA LEU A 69 -11.47 8.67 -6.47
C LEU A 69 -12.41 9.75 -7.04
N ARG A 70 -12.15 11.05 -6.82
CA ARG A 70 -12.91 12.16 -7.43
C ARG A 70 -12.92 12.14 -8.96
N ARG A 71 -11.87 11.59 -9.58
CA ARG A 71 -11.76 11.44 -11.04
C ARG A 71 -12.22 10.05 -11.53
N TRP A 72 -12.91 9.29 -10.69
CA TRP A 72 -13.46 7.99 -11.07
C TRP A 72 -14.41 8.14 -12.27
N THR A 73 -14.16 7.36 -13.32
CA THR A 73 -14.94 7.49 -14.55
C THR A 73 -16.33 6.88 -14.35
N TRP A 74 -17.34 7.74 -14.37
CA TRP A 74 -18.74 7.34 -14.35
C TRP A 74 -19.57 8.28 -15.22
N GLU A 75 -19.81 7.87 -16.45
CA GLU A 75 -20.52 8.69 -17.42
C GLU A 75 -22.03 8.37 -17.40
N LEU A 76 -22.82 9.44 -17.46
CA LEU A 76 -24.27 9.36 -17.65
C LEU A 76 -24.66 9.57 -19.12
N LYS A 77 -23.77 10.21 -19.89
CA LYS A 77 -23.89 10.47 -21.32
C LYS A 77 -22.51 10.43 -21.99
N PRO A 78 -22.42 10.12 -23.28
CA PRO A 78 -21.16 10.20 -24.02
C PRO A 78 -20.50 11.58 -23.87
N ARG A 79 -19.18 11.61 -23.68
CA ARG A 79 -18.41 12.87 -23.59
C ARG A 79 -17.99 13.42 -24.95
N THR A 80 -17.99 12.60 -25.99
CA THR A 80 -17.66 12.97 -27.36
C THR A 80 -18.71 12.40 -28.32
N GLN A 81 -18.86 13.03 -29.49
CA GLN A 81 -19.83 12.60 -30.50
C GLN A 81 -19.49 11.18 -30.97
N GLY A 82 -20.45 10.26 -30.84
CA GLY A 82 -20.30 8.86 -31.25
C GLY A 82 -19.57 7.94 -30.27
N ALA A 83 -19.16 8.43 -29.09
CA ALA A 83 -18.54 7.58 -28.08
C ALA A 83 -19.57 6.79 -27.25
N GLU A 84 -19.14 5.65 -26.73
CA GLU A 84 -19.89 4.90 -25.73
C GLU A 84 -19.71 5.51 -24.34
N ILE A 85 -20.69 5.26 -23.47
CA ILE A 85 -20.64 5.67 -22.07
C ILE A 85 -19.65 4.78 -21.32
N VAL A 86 -18.64 5.38 -20.68
CA VAL A 86 -17.67 4.64 -19.86
C VAL A 86 -18.02 4.71 -18.38
N ARG A 87 -18.00 3.56 -17.71
CA ARG A 87 -18.16 3.43 -16.26
C ARG A 87 -17.16 2.43 -15.71
N TRP A 88 -16.35 2.86 -14.75
CA TRP A 88 -15.46 1.95 -14.03
C TRP A 88 -16.25 1.27 -12.90
N GLN A 89 -16.49 -0.02 -13.04
CA GLN A 89 -17.31 -0.79 -12.09
C GLN A 89 -16.45 -1.63 -11.15
N ILE A 90 -16.72 -1.53 -9.84
CA ILE A 90 -16.21 -2.46 -8.82
C ILE A 90 -17.40 -3.32 -8.38
N ASN A 91 -17.33 -4.62 -8.70
CA ASN A 91 -18.46 -5.54 -8.51
C ASN A 91 -18.18 -6.66 -7.50
N ASN A 92 -16.92 -6.83 -7.09
CA ASN A 92 -16.45 -7.90 -6.21
C ASN A 92 -15.06 -7.55 -5.63
N GLU A 93 -14.54 -8.43 -4.77
CA GLU A 93 -13.25 -8.31 -4.08
C GLU A 93 -12.07 -8.27 -5.07
N TYR A 94 -12.08 -9.14 -6.09
CA TYR A 94 -11.04 -9.17 -7.12
C TYR A 94 -10.86 -7.83 -7.85
N HIS A 95 -11.94 -7.10 -8.12
CA HIS A 95 -11.83 -5.77 -8.74
C HIS A 95 -11.12 -4.77 -7.82
N VAL A 96 -11.37 -4.86 -6.50
CA VAL A 96 -10.69 -4.01 -5.49
C VAL A 96 -9.23 -4.40 -5.37
N GLN A 97 -8.93 -5.71 -5.32
CA GLN A 97 -7.57 -6.23 -5.30
C GLN A 97 -6.77 -5.74 -6.52
N ASN A 98 -7.32 -5.87 -7.73
CA ASN A 98 -6.68 -5.39 -8.96
C ASN A 98 -6.44 -3.86 -8.95
N LEU A 99 -7.40 -3.10 -8.41
CA LEU A 99 -7.24 -1.65 -8.24
C LEU A 99 -6.08 -1.34 -7.29
N LEU A 100 -6.03 -1.98 -6.12
CA LEU A 100 -4.95 -1.79 -5.16
C LEU A 100 -3.60 -2.19 -5.74
N TYR A 101 -3.52 -3.33 -6.43
CA TYR A 101 -2.28 -3.74 -7.11
C TYR A 101 -1.81 -2.68 -8.12
N THR A 102 -2.72 -2.17 -8.95
CA THR A 102 -2.41 -1.12 -9.95
C THR A 102 -1.88 0.16 -9.29
N LEU A 103 -2.39 0.52 -8.11
CA LEU A 103 -1.96 1.70 -7.36
C LEU A 103 -0.62 1.50 -6.63
N LEU A 104 -0.39 0.29 -6.10
CA LEU A 104 0.73 -0.01 -5.23
C LEU A 104 1.96 -0.54 -5.96
N ALA A 105 1.81 -1.29 -7.06
CA ALA A 105 2.94 -1.88 -7.79
C ALA A 105 4.00 -0.87 -8.28
N PRO A 106 3.64 0.36 -8.70
CA PRO A 106 4.64 1.39 -9.03
C PRO A 106 5.47 1.86 -7.83
N ILE A 107 4.95 1.68 -6.61
CA ILE A 107 5.56 2.12 -5.34
C ILE A 107 6.33 0.95 -4.71
N PHE A 108 5.78 -0.26 -4.81
CA PHE A 108 6.31 -1.51 -4.28
C PHE A 108 6.47 -2.52 -5.43
N PRO A 109 7.59 -2.48 -6.19
CA PRO A 109 7.81 -3.40 -7.29
C PRO A 109 7.87 -4.88 -6.87
N ASP A 110 8.04 -5.15 -5.57
CA ASP A 110 8.07 -6.47 -4.96
C ASP A 110 6.70 -6.96 -4.46
N ILE A 111 5.62 -6.19 -4.65
CA ILE A 111 4.27 -6.63 -4.29
C ILE A 111 3.92 -7.93 -5.02
N LYS A 112 3.37 -8.87 -4.26
CA LYS A 112 2.83 -10.13 -4.77
C LYS A 112 1.31 -10.13 -4.63
N ASP A 113 0.64 -10.64 -5.65
CA ASP A 113 -0.78 -10.96 -5.64
C ASP A 113 -1.01 -12.48 -5.55
N GLU A 114 -2.09 -12.89 -4.88
CA GLU A 114 -2.57 -14.28 -4.84
C GLU A 114 -1.53 -15.32 -4.38
N GLU A 115 -0.81 -15.06 -3.29
CA GLU A 115 0.16 -16.02 -2.74
C GLU A 115 -0.58 -17.16 -2.01
N ASN A 116 -0.49 -18.38 -2.55
CA ASN A 116 -1.07 -19.57 -1.94
C ASN A 116 -0.23 -20.02 -0.74
N LEU A 117 -0.87 -20.23 0.41
CA LEU A 117 -0.23 -20.79 1.59
C LEU A 117 -0.29 -22.32 1.59
N PRO A 118 0.60 -22.98 2.35
CA PRO A 118 0.45 -24.40 2.67
C PRO A 118 -0.96 -24.69 3.19
N SER A 119 -1.48 -25.88 2.88
CA SER A 119 -2.83 -26.25 3.30
C SER A 119 -2.87 -26.42 4.83
N ILE A 120 -3.87 -25.81 5.46
CA ILE A 120 -4.14 -25.97 6.89
C ILE A 120 -5.42 -26.80 7.01
N GLY A 121 -5.25 -28.09 7.32
CA GLY A 121 -6.35 -29.06 7.28
C GLY A 121 -6.95 -29.17 5.87
N GLN A 122 -8.24 -28.87 5.72
CA GLN A 122 -8.94 -28.86 4.43
C GLN A 122 -8.95 -27.48 3.75
N LYS A 123 -8.41 -26.44 4.40
CA LYS A 123 -8.38 -25.09 3.84
C LYS A 123 -7.07 -24.84 3.11
N LYS A 124 -7.17 -24.13 1.99
CA LYS A 124 -6.03 -23.62 1.22
C LYS A 124 -6.11 -22.09 1.29
N PRO A 125 -5.50 -21.49 2.32
CA PRO A 125 -5.56 -20.05 2.46
C PRO A 125 -4.76 -19.40 1.34
N ARG A 126 -5.22 -18.23 0.92
CA ARG A 126 -4.58 -17.42 -0.11
C ARG A 126 -4.53 -16.00 0.40
N ILE A 127 -3.36 -15.39 0.36
CA ILE A 127 -3.17 -13.99 0.68
C ILE A 127 -3.54 -13.17 -0.56
N ASP A 128 -4.40 -12.17 -0.41
CA ASP A 128 -4.82 -11.32 -1.53
C ASP A 128 -3.65 -10.50 -2.09
N LEU A 129 -2.96 -9.75 -1.21
CA LEU A 129 -1.75 -8.98 -1.55
C LEU A 129 -0.72 -9.09 -0.43
N TYR A 130 0.56 -9.23 -0.80
CA TYR A 130 1.69 -9.20 0.12
C TYR A 130 2.76 -8.22 -0.36
N ILE A 131 3.24 -7.36 0.53
CA ILE A 131 4.35 -6.44 0.30
C ILE A 131 5.56 -6.92 1.12
N PRO A 132 6.51 -7.66 0.52
CA PRO A 132 7.66 -8.23 1.22
C PRO A 132 8.55 -7.19 1.90
N SER A 133 8.83 -6.08 1.23
CA SER A 133 9.66 -4.97 1.72
C SER A 133 9.14 -4.35 3.03
N LEU A 134 7.83 -4.45 3.28
CA LEU A 134 7.18 -3.98 4.51
C LEU A 134 6.78 -5.12 5.45
N HIS A 135 6.99 -6.37 5.04
CA HIS A 135 6.46 -7.56 5.68
C HIS A 135 4.97 -7.39 6.05
N THR A 136 4.16 -6.95 5.07
CA THR A 136 2.77 -6.53 5.28
C THR A 136 1.81 -7.23 4.31
N LEU A 137 0.80 -7.89 4.87
CA LEU A 137 -0.34 -8.49 4.16
C LEU A 137 -1.46 -7.45 4.02
N ILE A 138 -2.16 -7.44 2.89
CA ILE A 138 -3.40 -6.69 2.72
C ILE A 138 -4.52 -7.69 2.39
N GLU A 139 -5.48 -7.80 3.31
CA GLU A 139 -6.69 -8.60 3.16
C GLU A 139 -7.81 -7.71 2.60
N VAL A 140 -8.39 -8.08 1.45
CA VAL A 140 -9.35 -7.25 0.73
C VAL A 140 -10.75 -7.80 0.89
N LYS A 141 -11.65 -7.00 1.48
CA LYS A 141 -13.08 -7.32 1.54
C LYS A 141 -13.92 -6.34 0.74
N TYR A 142 -15.01 -6.83 0.17
CA TYR A 142 -15.97 -6.02 -0.58
C TYR A 142 -17.37 -6.24 -0.04
N ARG A 143 -17.99 -5.14 0.38
CA ARG A 143 -19.37 -5.14 0.83
C ARG A 143 -20.26 -4.57 -0.25
N LYS A 144 -20.93 -5.48 -0.97
CA LYS A 144 -21.84 -5.16 -2.07
C LYS A 144 -23.09 -4.39 -1.64
N ASN A 145 -23.73 -4.87 -0.58
CA ASN A 145 -25.03 -4.41 -0.10
C ASN A 145 -25.14 -4.69 1.41
N THR A 146 -26.31 -4.44 1.99
CA THR A 146 -26.56 -4.65 3.42
C THR A 146 -26.91 -6.07 3.82
N SER A 147 -26.97 -7.04 2.88
CA SER A 147 -27.29 -8.43 3.21
C SER A 147 -26.17 -9.08 4.02
N LYS A 148 -24.93 -8.68 3.77
CA LYS A 148 -23.77 -9.07 4.58
C LYS A 148 -23.55 -8.01 5.66
N SER A 149 -23.70 -8.43 6.91
CA SER A 149 -23.51 -7.59 8.08
C SER A 149 -22.02 -7.33 8.33
N PHE A 150 -21.72 -6.26 9.07
CA PHE A 150 -20.36 -6.00 9.54
C PHE A 150 -19.88 -7.09 10.50
N SER A 151 -20.78 -7.73 11.27
CA SER A 151 -20.42 -8.83 12.16
C SER A 151 -19.96 -10.08 11.39
N GLU A 152 -20.62 -10.42 10.28
CA GLU A 152 -20.19 -11.52 9.42
C GLU A 152 -18.83 -11.22 8.80
N LEU A 153 -18.60 -9.99 8.34
CA LEU A 153 -17.30 -9.56 7.82
C LEU A 153 -16.20 -9.67 8.88
N ILE A 154 -16.45 -9.23 10.12
CA ILE A 154 -15.51 -9.37 11.23
C ILE A 154 -15.14 -10.83 11.45
N GLY A 155 -16.13 -11.74 11.43
CA GLY A 155 -15.90 -13.18 11.60
C GLY A 155 -15.02 -13.77 10.51
N GLU A 156 -15.30 -13.47 9.25
CA GLU A 156 -14.50 -13.93 8.10
C GLU A 156 -13.07 -13.39 8.17
N ILE A 157 -12.91 -12.08 8.42
CA ILE A 157 -11.59 -11.45 8.53
C ILE A 157 -10.76 -12.06 9.66
N GLY A 158 -11.39 -12.35 10.80
CA GLY A 158 -10.72 -13.01 11.91
C GLY A 158 -10.27 -14.43 11.56
N GLU A 159 -11.08 -15.16 10.80
CA GLU A 159 -10.73 -16.48 10.28
C GLU A 159 -9.52 -16.40 9.32
N ASP A 160 -9.56 -15.51 8.34
CA ASP A 160 -8.50 -15.35 7.35
C ASP A 160 -7.17 -14.93 8.00
N ALA A 161 -7.20 -13.92 8.88
CA ALA A 161 -6.02 -13.47 9.63
C ALA A 161 -5.40 -14.61 10.46
N SER A 162 -6.23 -15.44 11.11
CA SER A 162 -5.73 -16.58 11.89
C SER A 162 -5.01 -17.62 11.02
N LEU A 163 -5.47 -17.83 9.78
CA LEU A 163 -4.83 -18.76 8.84
C LEU A 163 -3.48 -18.21 8.37
N TYR A 164 -3.39 -16.93 8.03
CA TYR A 164 -2.15 -16.32 7.58
C TYR A 164 -1.07 -16.37 8.65
N LEU A 165 -1.41 -15.94 9.87
CA LEU A 165 -0.47 -15.83 10.99
C LEU A 165 -0.08 -17.18 11.59
N SER A 166 -0.76 -18.27 11.21
CA SER A 166 -0.35 -19.62 11.58
C SER A 166 0.79 -20.16 10.70
N SER A 167 1.07 -19.53 9.56
CA SER A 167 2.21 -19.85 8.71
C SER A 167 3.49 -19.26 9.29
N GLU A 168 4.55 -20.07 9.40
CA GLU A 168 5.84 -19.63 9.94
C GLU A 168 6.40 -18.41 9.19
N SER A 169 6.19 -18.35 7.87
CA SER A 169 6.69 -17.25 7.02
C SER A 169 5.96 -15.91 7.21
N TYR A 170 4.80 -15.90 7.88
CA TYR A 170 3.98 -14.69 8.06
C TYR A 170 3.51 -14.50 9.50
N SER A 171 4.04 -15.28 10.45
CA SER A 171 3.58 -15.26 11.84
C SER A 171 3.76 -13.91 12.54
N ASP A 172 4.72 -13.11 12.10
CA ASP A 172 4.99 -11.74 12.55
C ASP A 172 4.69 -10.67 11.48
N ALA A 173 4.00 -11.05 10.40
CA ALA A 173 3.60 -10.13 9.35
C ALA A 173 2.55 -9.14 9.88
N LYS A 174 2.64 -7.90 9.39
CA LYS A 174 1.59 -6.92 9.66
C LYS A 174 0.39 -7.21 8.76
N VAL A 175 -0.82 -7.05 9.28
CA VAL A 175 -2.05 -7.24 8.49
C VAL A 175 -2.84 -5.94 8.41
N ILE A 176 -3.10 -5.50 7.18
CA ILE A 176 -4.04 -4.42 6.87
C ILE A 176 -5.30 -5.04 6.30
N VAL A 177 -6.45 -4.73 6.89
CA VAL A 177 -7.75 -5.06 6.31
C VAL A 177 -8.23 -3.88 5.49
N PHE A 178 -8.48 -4.09 4.21
CA PHE A 178 -9.04 -3.08 3.31
C PHE A 178 -10.47 -3.46 2.92
N LEU A 179 -11.45 -2.73 3.47
CA LEU A 179 -12.85 -2.90 3.12
C LEU A 179 -13.27 -1.86 2.08
N TRP A 180 -13.74 -2.32 0.93
CA TRP A 180 -14.52 -1.50 0.00
C TRP A 180 -16.01 -1.58 0.32
N ASP A 181 -16.58 -0.50 0.85
CA ASP A 181 -18.01 -0.42 1.19
C ASP A 181 -18.81 0.26 0.08
N GLN A 182 -19.59 -0.53 -0.66
CA GLN A 182 -20.46 0.01 -1.71
C GLN A 182 -21.71 0.68 -1.14
N THR A 183 -22.15 0.33 0.07
CA THR A 183 -23.37 0.92 0.65
C THR A 183 -23.13 2.29 1.24
N ARG A 184 -21.87 2.64 1.50
CA ARG A 184 -21.45 3.90 2.10
C ARG A 184 -22.06 4.10 3.50
N SER A 185 -22.11 3.04 4.30
CA SER A 185 -22.69 3.02 5.65
C SER A 185 -21.73 3.67 6.67
N THR A 186 -21.40 4.94 6.47
CA THR A 186 -20.33 5.65 7.22
C THR A 186 -20.52 5.69 8.73
N GLN A 187 -21.76 5.60 9.22
CA GLN A 187 -22.09 5.58 10.65
C GLN A 187 -21.51 4.35 11.37
N GLU A 188 -21.38 3.23 10.66
CA GLU A 188 -20.90 1.96 11.22
C GLU A 188 -19.37 1.81 11.11
N HIS A 189 -18.72 2.63 10.28
CA HIS A 189 -17.31 2.45 9.92
C HIS A 189 -16.35 2.59 11.11
N ALA A 190 -16.63 3.51 12.04
CA ALA A 190 -15.79 3.71 13.21
C ALA A 190 -15.82 2.47 14.12
N THR A 191 -17.02 1.95 14.40
CA THR A 191 -17.23 0.74 15.19
C THR A 191 -16.61 -0.47 14.52
N PHE A 192 -16.80 -0.62 13.20
CA PHE A 192 -16.20 -1.70 12.44
C PHE A 192 -14.68 -1.68 12.50
N LYS A 193 -14.03 -0.54 12.23
CA LYS A 193 -12.58 -0.38 12.32
C LYS A 193 -12.06 -0.74 13.71
N MET A 194 -12.74 -0.29 14.75
CA MET A 194 -12.39 -0.61 16.14
C MET A 194 -12.48 -2.12 16.41
N GLY A 195 -13.56 -2.77 15.96
CA GLY A 195 -13.73 -4.22 16.07
C GLY A 195 -12.62 -5.00 15.37
N ILE A 196 -12.29 -4.64 14.13
CA ILE A 196 -11.22 -5.30 13.37
C ILE A 196 -9.85 -5.12 14.03
N LYS A 197 -9.49 -3.92 14.47
CA LYS A 197 -8.21 -3.66 15.14
C LYS A 197 -8.09 -4.31 16.52
N SER A 198 -9.20 -4.79 17.10
CA SER A 198 -9.18 -5.57 18.35
C SER A 198 -8.83 -7.05 18.14
N ILE A 199 -8.88 -7.54 16.89
CA ILE A 199 -8.48 -8.90 16.54
C ILE A 199 -6.95 -9.00 16.62
N SER A 200 -6.45 -10.01 17.32
CA SER A 200 -5.02 -10.26 17.46
C SER A 200 -4.35 -10.45 16.10
N GLY A 201 -3.22 -9.76 15.89
CA GLY A 201 -2.45 -9.82 14.66
C GLY A 201 -2.94 -8.91 13.52
N ILE A 202 -4.07 -8.21 13.68
CA ILE A 202 -4.49 -7.16 12.73
C ILE A 202 -3.96 -5.80 13.19
N ASN A 203 -3.24 -5.11 12.31
CA ASN A 203 -2.56 -3.85 12.63
C ASN A 203 -3.35 -2.62 12.19
N GLU A 204 -4.07 -2.68 11.08
CA GLU A 204 -4.87 -1.56 10.60
C GLU A 204 -6.13 -2.00 9.84
N CYS A 205 -7.17 -1.17 9.88
CA CYS A 205 -8.40 -1.34 9.12
C CYS A 205 -8.76 -0.07 8.34
N ILE A 206 -8.78 -0.19 7.03
CA ILE A 206 -9.05 0.88 6.09
C ILE A 206 -10.40 0.60 5.44
N VAL A 207 -11.29 1.60 5.46
CA VAL A 207 -12.61 1.49 4.85
C VAL A 207 -12.67 2.55 3.76
N ALA A 208 -12.72 2.09 2.51
CA ALA A 208 -12.90 2.93 1.34
C ALA A 208 -14.36 2.87 0.88
N ASN A 209 -14.95 4.06 0.69
CA ASN A 209 -16.29 4.15 0.15
C ASN A 209 -16.26 4.08 -1.36
N SER A 210 -17.24 3.39 -1.95
CA SER A 210 -17.48 3.54 -3.38
C SER A 210 -17.67 5.03 -3.74
N PRO A 211 -17.14 5.48 -4.89
CA PRO A 211 -17.26 6.87 -5.31
C PRO A 211 -18.70 7.36 -5.30
N SER A 212 -18.93 8.53 -4.70
CA SER A 212 -20.22 9.20 -4.76
C SER A 212 -20.40 9.83 -6.14
N PHE A 213 -21.38 9.37 -6.90
CA PHE A 213 -21.75 10.04 -8.15
C PHE A 213 -22.58 11.28 -7.79
N ILE A 214 -21.96 12.45 -7.89
CA ILE A 214 -22.70 13.71 -7.90
C ILE A 214 -23.30 13.83 -9.31
N ASN A 215 -24.63 13.87 -9.37
CA ASN A 215 -25.37 14.19 -10.60
C ASN A 215 -25.19 15.66 -10.97
#